data_AF-A0A6S6SPP2-F1
#
_entry.id   AF-A0A6S6SPP2-F1
#
_cell.length_a   1.000
_cell.length_b   1.000
_cell.length_c   1.000
_cell.angle_alpha   90.00
_cell.angle_beta   90.00
_cell.angle_gamma   90.00
#
_symmetry.space_group_name_H-M   'P 1'
#
loop_
_entity.id
_entity.type
_entity.pdbx_description
1 polymer ?
#
loop_
_entity_poly.entity_id
_entity_poly.type
_entity_poly.pdbx_seq_one_letter_code
_entity_poly.pdbx_strand_id
1 'polypeptide(L)'
;TTASLLSHEDVIVIASVSANYGLGSPEDYKTIVQKLVVGDEYAQKALLLKLVEMGYKRNDEFFDRGDFRVNGEVIDIYPAYNEEFAIRIEFFGDEIEDIYTFNTLTGEKIEHYKEATVYAANQFIVSQEKLALAVKSIEEELGERLAFYQKEDRMLEYNRLKQRVEFDLEMIEATGMCKGIENYSRHLTGKAEGETPFSMMDYFEAMHGHDFLCIVDESHVSLSQFRGMYSGDRSRKEVLVEHGFRLPSALDNRPLMFDEYINKAPYFLFVSATPNELEINLSSTVAEQVVRPTGLLDPPIEVISSTYQVENLHDRMKPVIEKGERVLVTVLTKKMAEELTTYYNDLGLRVRYMHSDLDAIERNQVIRSLRLGEFDILVGINLLREGLDLPEVSLVAILDADKEGFLRSKTSLIQTSGRAARNS
;
A
#
# COMPACT_ATOMS: atom_id res chain seq x y z
N THR A 1 -0.66 6.53 9.95
CA THR A 1 -0.29 7.40 8.82
C THR A 1 -1.05 8.72 8.80
N THR A 2 -2.37 8.74 8.58
CA THR A 2 -3.15 10.00 8.54
C THR A 2 -3.08 10.78 9.86
N ALA A 3 -3.15 10.08 10.99
CA ALA A 3 -2.93 10.67 12.32
C ALA A 3 -1.54 11.31 12.47
N SER A 4 -0.50 10.66 11.95
CA SER A 4 0.88 11.18 12.00
C SER A 4 1.04 12.45 11.16
N LEU A 5 0.42 12.50 9.97
CA LEU A 5 0.37 13.71 9.12
C LEU A 5 -0.34 14.89 9.81
N LEU A 6 -1.25 14.61 10.74
CA LEU A 6 -1.90 15.65 11.54
C LEU A 6 -1.10 16.08 12.77
N SER A 7 -0.18 15.24 13.24
CA SER A 7 0.50 15.43 14.53
C SER A 7 1.87 16.08 14.39
N HIS A 8 2.52 15.94 13.23
CA HIS A 8 3.93 16.28 13.04
C HIS A 8 4.16 16.95 11.69
N GLU A 9 5.16 17.82 11.60
CA GLU A 9 5.58 18.47 10.34
C GLU A 9 6.67 17.68 9.62
N ASP A 10 7.47 16.92 10.37
CA ASP A 10 8.61 16.12 9.90
C ASP A 10 8.22 14.69 9.54
N VAL A 11 7.26 14.55 8.62
CA VAL A 11 6.67 13.24 8.29
C VAL A 11 7.21 12.67 6.98
N ILE A 12 7.76 11.47 7.05
CA ILE A 12 8.04 10.63 5.88
C ILE A 12 7.05 9.47 5.87
N VAL A 13 6.28 9.36 4.79
CA VAL A 13 5.37 8.22 4.58
C VAL A 13 5.92 7.33 3.47
N ILE A 14 6.22 6.08 3.81
CA ILE A 14 6.50 5.03 2.85
C ILE A 14 5.18 4.34 2.53
N ALA A 15 4.72 4.45 1.30
CA ALA A 15 3.47 3.85 0.87
C ALA A 15 3.64 3.05 -0.41
N SER A 16 2.85 1.98 -0.53
CA SER A 16 2.69 1.27 -1.80
C SER A 16 1.78 2.07 -2.74
N VAL A 17 1.58 1.57 -3.95
CA VAL A 17 0.60 2.13 -4.90
C VAL A 17 -0.82 2.21 -4.32
N SER A 18 -1.11 1.51 -3.22
CA SER A 18 -2.35 1.64 -2.46
C SER A 18 -2.63 3.06 -1.93
N ALA A 19 -1.61 3.91 -1.78
CA ALA A 19 -1.82 5.33 -1.43
C ALA A 19 -2.62 6.11 -2.48
N ASN A 20 -2.78 5.53 -3.68
CA ASN A 20 -3.57 6.11 -4.75
C ASN A 20 -5.09 5.95 -4.58
N TYR A 21 -5.55 5.13 -3.62
CA TYR A 21 -6.97 4.90 -3.40
C TYR A 21 -7.67 6.07 -2.70
N GLY A 22 -8.97 6.18 -3.00
CA GLY A 22 -9.88 7.14 -2.38
C GLY A 22 -9.87 7.06 -0.85
N LEU A 23 -9.67 8.20 -0.20
CA LEU A 23 -9.82 8.43 1.23
C LEU A 23 -11.01 9.36 1.49
N GLY A 24 -11.43 9.48 2.76
CA GLY A 24 -12.37 10.53 3.16
C GLY A 24 -11.73 11.92 3.12
N SER A 25 -12.57 12.96 3.21
CA SER A 25 -12.13 14.36 3.14
C SER A 25 -11.13 14.69 4.26
N PRO A 26 -9.96 15.28 3.95
CA PRO A 26 -9.00 15.73 4.95
C PRO A 26 -9.60 16.78 5.90
N GLU A 27 -10.48 17.66 5.40
CA GLU A 27 -11.14 18.68 6.20
C GLU A 27 -12.11 18.06 7.21
N ASP A 28 -12.93 17.10 6.78
CA ASP A 28 -13.84 16.39 7.67
C ASP A 28 -13.04 15.65 8.74
N TYR A 29 -11.96 14.98 8.34
CA TYR A 29 -11.09 14.26 9.26
C TYR A 29 -10.42 15.21 10.28
N LYS A 30 -10.04 16.45 9.91
CA LYS A 30 -9.57 17.48 10.86
C LYS A 30 -10.63 17.91 11.86
N THR A 31 -11.89 18.02 11.44
CA THR A 31 -12.97 18.46 12.34
C THR A 31 -13.37 17.39 13.36
N ILE A 32 -13.06 16.13 13.08
CA ILE A 32 -13.42 14.97 13.90
C ILE A 32 -12.17 14.48 14.66
N VAL A 33 -11.46 15.42 15.27
CA VAL A 33 -10.39 15.16 16.24
C VAL A 33 -10.83 15.66 17.62
N GLN A 34 -10.34 15.01 18.66
CA GLN A 34 -10.58 15.44 20.03
C GLN A 34 -9.26 15.79 20.69
N LYS A 35 -9.03 17.08 20.92
CA LYS A 35 -7.93 17.57 21.75
C LYS A 35 -8.34 17.52 23.21
N LEU A 36 -7.46 17.00 24.06
CA LEU A 36 -7.64 16.86 25.49
C LEU A 36 -6.44 17.52 26.17
N VAL A 37 -6.67 18.36 27.16
CA VAL A 37 -5.62 19.09 27.87
C VAL A 37 -5.84 18.88 29.37
N VAL A 38 -4.75 18.61 30.08
CA VAL A 38 -4.78 18.49 31.54
C VAL A 38 -5.15 19.85 32.16
N GLY A 39 -6.11 19.85 33.07
CA GLY A 39 -6.68 21.03 33.73
C GLY A 39 -7.89 21.66 33.04
N ASP A 40 -8.31 21.14 31.88
CA ASP A 40 -9.54 21.61 31.22
C ASP A 40 -10.78 21.02 31.91
N GLU A 41 -11.81 21.86 32.09
CA GLU A 41 -13.16 21.39 32.43
C GLU A 41 -13.81 20.75 31.20
N TYR A 42 -13.93 19.43 31.21
CA TYR A 42 -14.60 18.66 30.18
C TYR A 42 -15.43 17.53 30.77
N ALA A 43 -16.75 17.61 30.58
CA ALA A 43 -17.67 16.61 31.13
C ALA A 43 -17.38 15.22 30.56
N GLN A 44 -17.20 14.24 31.44
CA GLN A 44 -16.86 12.86 31.05
C GLN A 44 -17.84 12.30 30.00
N LYS A 45 -19.14 12.53 30.19
CA LYS A 45 -20.19 12.09 29.27
C LYS A 45 -20.06 12.71 27.87
N ALA A 46 -19.60 13.96 27.78
CA ALA A 46 -19.38 14.63 26.49
C ALA A 46 -18.24 13.98 25.72
N LEU A 47 -17.14 13.61 26.40
CA LEU A 47 -16.06 12.85 25.79
C LEU A 47 -16.54 11.49 25.27
N LEU A 48 -17.35 10.75 26.05
CA LEU A 48 -17.87 9.45 25.60
C LEU A 48 -18.71 9.55 24.34
N LEU A 49 -19.58 10.56 24.24
CA LEU A 49 -20.39 10.81 23.04
C LEU A 49 -19.49 11.15 21.86
N LYS A 50 -18.49 12.01 22.07
CA LYS A 50 -17.52 12.40 21.04
C LYS A 50 -16.71 11.20 20.53
N LEU A 51 -16.30 10.28 21.39
CA LEU A 51 -15.60 9.06 20.98
C LEU A 51 -16.47 8.16 20.09
N VAL A 52 -17.77 8.03 20.41
CA VAL A 52 -18.72 7.31 19.56
C VAL A 52 -18.88 8.00 18.20
N GLU A 53 -18.99 9.33 18.17
CA GLU A 53 -19.01 10.11 16.91
C GLU A 53 -17.72 9.92 16.09
N MET A 54 -16.58 9.78 16.76
CA MET A 54 -15.29 9.48 16.16
C MET A 54 -15.13 8.00 15.74
N GLY A 55 -16.19 7.20 15.85
CA GLY A 55 -16.23 5.80 15.39
C GLY A 55 -15.63 4.80 16.37
N TYR A 56 -15.34 5.20 17.61
CA TYR A 56 -14.90 4.26 18.63
C TYR A 56 -16.09 3.53 19.26
N LYS A 57 -15.86 2.29 19.69
CA LYS A 57 -16.87 1.47 20.33
C LYS A 57 -16.57 1.33 21.83
N ARG A 58 -17.62 1.41 22.66
CA ARG A 58 -17.47 1.08 24.08
C ARG A 58 -17.35 -0.42 24.27
N ASN A 59 -16.28 -0.88 24.92
CA ASN A 59 -16.08 -2.29 25.20
C ASN A 59 -15.31 -2.47 26.52
N ASP A 60 -16.05 -2.65 27.61
CA ASP A 60 -15.47 -2.78 28.96
C ASP A 60 -14.90 -4.19 29.22
N GLU A 61 -15.34 -5.20 28.47
CA GLU A 61 -14.90 -6.60 28.62
C GLU A 61 -13.66 -6.94 27.79
N PHE A 62 -13.64 -6.51 26.53
CA PHE A 62 -12.56 -6.79 25.59
C PHE A 62 -12.01 -5.48 25.05
N PHE A 63 -10.86 -5.04 25.55
CA PHE A 63 -10.28 -3.76 25.19
C PHE A 63 -9.28 -3.92 24.04
N ASP A 64 -9.69 -3.53 22.83
CA ASP A 64 -8.90 -3.66 21.59
C ASP A 64 -8.89 -2.34 20.79
N ARG A 65 -8.11 -2.28 19.71
CA ARG A 65 -7.95 -1.08 18.87
C ARG A 65 -9.30 -0.57 18.36
N GLY A 66 -9.53 0.73 18.50
CA GLY A 66 -10.80 1.35 18.16
C GLY A 66 -11.86 1.23 19.25
N ASP A 67 -11.55 0.62 20.39
CA ASP A 67 -12.43 0.59 21.55
C ASP A 67 -12.05 1.66 22.59
N PHE A 68 -13.03 2.03 23.43
CA PHE A 68 -12.80 2.71 24.69
C PHE A 68 -13.53 1.98 25.83
N ARG A 69 -13.04 2.14 27.06
CA ARG A 69 -13.69 1.60 28.26
C ARG A 69 -13.72 2.64 29.38
N VAL A 70 -14.65 2.46 30.31
CA VAL A 70 -14.86 3.38 31.41
C VAL A 70 -14.81 2.64 32.74
N ASN A 71 -13.96 3.10 33.66
CA ASN A 71 -13.89 2.58 35.02
C ASN A 71 -13.88 3.73 36.03
N GLY A 72 -15.06 4.07 36.56
CA GLY A 72 -15.23 5.21 37.45
C GLY A 72 -14.85 6.51 36.75
N GLU A 73 -13.85 7.21 37.28
CA GLU A 73 -13.34 8.48 36.77
C GLU A 73 -12.26 8.31 35.68
N VAL A 74 -11.99 7.07 35.28
CA VAL A 74 -10.96 6.75 34.28
C VAL A 74 -11.60 6.35 32.97
N ILE A 75 -11.15 6.97 31.88
CA ILE A 75 -11.45 6.55 30.51
C ILE A 75 -10.16 6.05 29.85
N ASP A 76 -10.18 4.80 29.39
CA ASP A 76 -9.13 4.26 28.53
C ASP A 76 -9.62 4.28 27.08
N ILE A 77 -8.79 4.79 26.18
CA ILE A 77 -9.04 4.84 24.74
C ILE A 77 -7.91 4.07 24.07
N TYR A 78 -8.23 3.07 23.24
CA TYR A 78 -7.24 2.39 22.43
C TYR A 78 -7.30 2.95 21.00
N PRO A 79 -6.38 3.85 20.61
CA PRO A 79 -6.45 4.50 19.31
C PRO A 79 -6.31 3.49 18.17
N ALA A 80 -7.14 3.62 17.14
CA ALA A 80 -7.12 2.70 15.98
C ALA A 80 -5.77 2.71 15.21
N TYR A 81 -4.97 3.76 15.42
CA TYR A 81 -3.67 3.99 14.77
C TYR A 81 -2.46 3.65 15.64
N ASN A 82 -2.67 3.14 16.87
CA ASN A 82 -1.58 2.71 17.75
C ASN A 82 -1.62 1.18 17.90
N GLU A 83 -0.43 0.57 17.89
CA GLU A 83 -0.32 -0.89 17.93
C GLU A 83 -0.19 -1.50 19.31
N GLU A 84 0.39 -0.74 20.25
CA GLU A 84 0.83 -1.26 21.54
C GLU A 84 0.27 -0.44 22.71
N PHE A 85 0.05 0.85 22.49
CA PHE A 85 -0.25 1.81 23.55
C PHE A 85 -1.68 2.33 23.47
N ALA A 86 -2.34 2.36 24.61
CA ALA A 86 -3.61 3.05 24.82
C ALA A 86 -3.37 4.35 25.59
N ILE A 87 -4.32 5.28 25.46
CA ILE A 87 -4.33 6.55 26.19
C ILE A 87 -5.29 6.39 27.36
N ARG A 88 -4.84 6.75 28.56
CA ARG A 88 -5.69 6.89 29.73
C ARG A 88 -5.90 8.36 30.05
N ILE A 89 -7.14 8.68 30.40
CA ILE A 89 -7.56 9.99 30.87
C ILE A 89 -8.20 9.80 32.23
N GLU A 90 -7.63 10.45 33.25
CA GLU A 90 -8.15 10.45 34.61
C GLU A 90 -8.88 11.78 34.86
N PHE A 91 -10.10 11.69 35.37
CA PHE A 91 -10.95 12.85 35.69
C PHE A 91 -11.03 13.06 37.20
N PHE A 92 -11.19 14.31 37.61
CA PHE A 92 -11.67 14.67 38.94
C PHE A 92 -12.96 15.49 38.81
N GLY A 93 -14.10 14.82 38.95
CA GLY A 93 -15.39 15.40 38.56
C GLY A 93 -15.46 15.64 37.05
N ASP A 94 -15.50 16.92 36.65
CA ASP A 94 -15.51 17.33 35.24
C ASP A 94 -14.15 17.94 34.80
N GLU A 95 -13.09 17.84 35.59
CA GLU A 95 -11.75 18.32 35.23
C GLU A 95 -10.85 17.14 34.80
N ILE A 96 -10.06 17.32 33.73
CA ILE A 96 -9.05 16.32 33.34
C ILE A 96 -7.82 16.47 34.25
N GLU A 97 -7.58 15.50 35.12
CA GLU A 97 -6.48 15.53 36.10
C GLU A 97 -5.16 15.03 35.53
N ASP A 98 -5.19 13.96 34.73
CA ASP A 98 -3.99 13.35 34.16
C ASP A 98 -4.28 12.70 32.81
N ILE A 99 -3.29 12.73 31.93
CA ILE A 99 -3.31 12.05 30.62
C ILE A 99 -2.00 11.32 30.46
N TYR A 100 -2.04 10.01 30.21
CA TYR A 100 -0.83 9.24 29.96
C TYR A 100 -1.06 8.05 29.04
N THR A 101 -0.01 7.59 28.37
CA THR A 101 -0.03 6.34 27.60
C THR A 101 0.41 5.17 28.45
N PHE A 102 -0.16 3.99 28.19
CA PHE A 102 0.23 2.75 28.83
C PHE A 102 0.24 1.59 27.84
N ASN A 103 1.10 0.61 28.07
CA ASN A 103 1.15 -0.61 27.26
C ASN A 103 -0.08 -1.47 27.55
N THR A 104 -0.82 -1.84 26.50
CA THR A 104 -2.09 -2.58 26.62
C THR A 104 -1.93 -4.03 27.09
N LEU A 105 -0.73 -4.62 26.90
CA LEU A 105 -0.42 -5.99 27.30
C LEU A 105 0.13 -6.07 28.73
N THR A 106 1.04 -5.15 29.10
CA THR A 106 1.72 -5.19 30.41
C THR A 106 1.06 -4.30 31.46
N GLY A 107 0.28 -3.30 31.05
CA GLY A 107 -0.28 -2.26 31.92
C GLY A 107 0.74 -1.21 32.39
N GLU A 108 1.97 -1.27 31.89
CA GLU A 108 3.04 -0.34 32.27
C GLU A 108 2.73 1.08 31.76
N LYS A 109 2.82 2.07 32.65
CA LYS A 109 2.72 3.49 32.28
C LYS A 109 3.99 3.90 31.53
N ILE A 110 3.83 4.57 30.39
CA ILE A 110 4.93 4.94 29.51
C ILE A 110 5.26 6.42 29.67
N GLU A 111 4.32 7.30 29.32
CA GLU A 111 4.59 8.74 29.23
C GLU A 111 3.35 9.55 29.62
N HIS A 112 3.55 10.61 30.39
CA HIS A 112 2.52 11.58 30.74
C HIS A 112 2.51 12.74 29.75
N TYR A 113 1.32 13.22 29.41
CA TYR A 113 1.11 14.30 28.46
C TYR A 113 0.39 15.46 29.13
N LYS A 114 0.79 16.69 28.78
CA LYS A 114 0.01 17.89 29.11
C LYS A 114 -1.22 18.03 28.21
N GLU A 115 -1.10 17.54 26.98
CA GLU A 115 -2.17 17.50 26.01
C GLU A 115 -2.06 16.25 25.13
N ALA A 116 -3.18 15.68 24.73
CA ALA A 116 -3.27 14.58 23.78
C ALA A 116 -4.35 14.84 22.74
N THR A 117 -4.09 14.45 21.51
CA THR A 117 -5.08 14.50 20.42
C THR A 117 -5.47 13.09 20.04
N VAL A 118 -6.77 12.79 20.13
CA VAL A 118 -7.37 11.54 19.65
C VAL A 118 -7.92 11.79 18.25
N TYR A 119 -7.58 10.90 17.32
CA TYR A 119 -8.10 10.94 15.94
C TYR A 119 -9.21 9.92 15.74
N ALA A 120 -10.08 10.17 14.76
CA ALA A 120 -11.14 9.27 14.33
C ALA A 120 -10.64 7.84 14.04
N ALA A 121 -11.43 6.85 14.45
CA ALA A 121 -11.14 5.43 14.27
C ALA A 121 -11.25 4.97 12.79
N ASN A 122 -11.99 5.70 11.96
CA ASN A 122 -12.15 5.44 10.54
C ASN A 122 -11.94 6.73 9.71
N GLN A 123 -11.48 6.58 8.47
CA GLN A 123 -11.19 7.66 7.52
C GLN A 123 -12.43 8.16 6.76
N PHE A 124 -13.53 7.42 6.75
CA PHE A 124 -14.79 7.82 6.10
C PHE A 124 -15.83 8.43 7.06
N ILE A 125 -15.39 8.84 8.25
CA ILE A 125 -16.27 9.47 9.22
C ILE A 125 -16.61 10.88 8.76
N VAL A 126 -17.90 11.19 8.77
CA VAL A 126 -18.45 12.50 8.44
C VAL A 126 -19.48 12.90 9.50
N SER A 127 -19.84 14.18 9.56
CA SER A 127 -20.82 14.69 10.53
C SER A 127 -22.22 14.09 10.31
N GLN A 128 -23.04 14.06 11.36
CA GLN A 128 -24.42 13.56 11.28
C GLN A 128 -25.26 14.32 10.24
N GLU A 129 -25.03 15.62 10.08
CA GLU A 129 -25.69 16.43 9.03
C GLU A 129 -25.29 15.97 7.62
N LYS A 130 -23.99 15.73 7.38
CA LYS A 130 -23.50 15.18 6.10
C LYS A 130 -24.00 13.76 5.86
N LEU A 131 -24.07 12.91 6.89
CA LEU A 131 -24.66 11.57 6.79
C LEU A 131 -26.11 11.62 6.33
N ALA A 132 -26.93 12.49 6.91
CA ALA A 132 -28.34 12.62 6.53
C ALA A 132 -28.50 13.06 5.06
N LEU A 133 -27.65 13.98 4.59
CA LEU A 133 -27.63 14.38 3.17
C LEU A 133 -27.17 13.23 2.26
N ALA A 134 -26.15 12.49 2.66
CA ALA A 134 -25.63 11.36 1.90
C ALA A 134 -26.64 10.20 1.81
N VAL A 135 -27.35 9.88 2.90
CA VAL A 135 -28.43 8.87 2.91
C VAL A 135 -29.47 9.22 1.85
N LYS A 136 -29.95 10.47 1.85
CA LYS A 136 -30.93 10.92 0.88
C LYS A 136 -30.43 10.82 -0.57
N SER A 137 -29.18 11.21 -0.84
CA SER A 137 -28.63 11.11 -2.20
C SER A 137 -28.39 9.67 -2.66
N ILE A 138 -28.09 8.76 -1.73
CA ILE A 138 -28.00 7.31 -2.00
C ILE A 138 -29.39 6.73 -2.32
N GLU A 139 -30.42 7.11 -1.57
CA GLU A 139 -31.81 6.69 -1.84
C GLU A 139 -32.30 7.16 -3.21
N GLU A 140 -31.97 8.40 -3.58
CA GLU A 140 -32.28 8.96 -4.90
C GLU A 140 -31.61 8.14 -6.03
N GLU A 141 -30.29 7.89 -5.93
CA GLU A 141 -29.57 7.08 -6.92
C GLU A 141 -30.09 5.63 -6.96
N LEU A 142 -30.43 5.04 -5.80
CA LEU A 142 -31.03 3.72 -5.72
C LEU A 142 -32.35 3.69 -6.49
N GLY A 143 -33.24 4.67 -6.29
CA GLY A 143 -34.51 4.78 -6.99
C GLY A 143 -34.33 4.83 -8.51
N GLU A 144 -33.40 5.65 -9.00
CA GLU A 144 -33.08 5.76 -10.42
C GLU A 144 -32.54 4.44 -10.99
N ARG A 145 -31.60 3.80 -10.30
CA ARG A 145 -30.98 2.55 -10.76
C ARG A 145 -31.96 1.37 -10.73
N LEU A 146 -32.86 1.32 -9.75
CA LEU A 146 -33.92 0.33 -9.69
C LEU A 146 -34.93 0.51 -10.83
N ALA A 147 -35.31 1.76 -11.15
CA ALA A 147 -36.18 2.04 -12.30
C ALA A 147 -35.54 1.61 -13.63
N PHE A 148 -34.23 1.80 -13.79
CA PHE A 148 -33.47 1.28 -14.93
C PHE A 148 -33.58 -0.25 -15.05
N TYR A 149 -33.28 -1.01 -13.97
CA TYR A 149 -33.38 -2.47 -14.02
C TYR A 149 -34.80 -2.96 -14.27
N GLN A 150 -35.82 -2.29 -13.73
CA GLN A 150 -37.21 -2.63 -13.97
C GLN A 150 -37.60 -2.43 -15.44
N LYS A 151 -37.12 -1.35 -16.08
CA LYS A 151 -37.36 -1.08 -17.50
C LYS A 151 -36.69 -2.10 -18.42
N GLU A 152 -35.52 -2.59 -18.04
CA GLU A 152 -34.73 -3.59 -18.78
C GLU A 152 -35.14 -5.06 -18.46
N ASP A 153 -36.18 -5.28 -17.65
CA ASP A 153 -36.64 -6.60 -17.18
C ASP A 153 -35.57 -7.42 -16.42
N ARG A 154 -34.68 -6.72 -15.70
CA ARG A 154 -33.55 -7.29 -14.94
C ARG A 154 -33.87 -7.44 -13.46
N MET A 155 -34.86 -8.28 -13.17
CA MET A 155 -35.41 -8.42 -11.81
C MET A 155 -34.45 -9.05 -10.79
N LEU A 156 -33.46 -9.84 -11.22
CA LEU A 156 -32.48 -10.42 -10.31
C LEU A 156 -31.54 -9.35 -9.76
N GLU A 157 -30.98 -8.51 -10.63
CA GLU A 157 -30.14 -7.37 -10.28
C GLU A 157 -30.91 -6.32 -9.47
N TYR A 158 -32.18 -6.06 -9.84
CA TYR A 158 -33.07 -5.20 -9.08
C TYR A 158 -33.15 -5.63 -7.61
N ASN A 159 -33.55 -6.88 -7.36
CA ASN A 159 -33.78 -7.36 -5.99
C ASN A 159 -32.47 -7.41 -5.20
N ARG A 160 -31.37 -7.81 -5.86
CA ARG A 160 -30.03 -7.86 -5.26
C ARG A 160 -29.57 -6.48 -4.80
N LEU A 161 -29.67 -5.48 -5.69
CA LEU A 161 -29.23 -4.12 -5.39
C LEU A 161 -30.08 -3.52 -4.28
N LYS A 162 -31.41 -3.65 -4.40
CA LYS A 162 -32.36 -3.13 -3.43
C LYS A 162 -32.08 -3.65 -2.03
N GLN A 163 -32.05 -4.97 -1.86
CA GLN A 163 -31.81 -5.60 -0.56
C GLN A 163 -30.49 -5.17 0.06
N ARG A 164 -29.43 -5.07 -0.75
CA ARG A 164 -28.10 -4.69 -0.29
C ARG A 164 -28.06 -3.23 0.18
N VAL A 165 -28.56 -2.31 -0.64
CA VAL A 165 -28.46 -0.87 -0.35
C VAL A 165 -29.41 -0.48 0.78
N GLU A 166 -30.63 -1.01 0.85
CA GLU A 166 -31.56 -0.75 1.97
C GLU A 166 -30.96 -1.22 3.30
N PHE A 167 -30.33 -2.40 3.34
CA PHE A 167 -29.61 -2.86 4.53
C PHE A 167 -28.42 -1.96 4.89
N ASP A 168 -27.61 -1.57 3.90
CA ASP A 168 -26.48 -0.68 4.13
C ASP A 168 -26.95 0.70 4.63
N LEU A 169 -28.09 1.22 4.16
CA LEU A 169 -28.72 2.46 4.62
C LEU A 169 -29.24 2.37 6.06
N GLU A 170 -29.97 1.30 6.41
CA GLU A 170 -30.43 1.05 7.79
C GLU A 170 -29.25 1.04 8.78
N MET A 171 -28.13 0.43 8.39
CA MET A 171 -26.91 0.41 9.20
C MET A 171 -26.26 1.79 9.34
N ILE A 172 -26.21 2.58 8.26
CA ILE A 172 -25.69 3.95 8.28
C ILE A 172 -26.54 4.83 9.20
N GLU A 173 -27.86 4.75 9.12
CA GLU A 173 -28.76 5.54 9.99
C GLU A 173 -28.66 5.13 11.46
N ALA A 174 -28.57 3.83 11.74
CA ALA A 174 -28.55 3.33 13.11
C ALA A 174 -27.20 3.51 13.81
N THR A 175 -26.09 3.39 13.07
CA THR A 175 -24.75 3.29 13.66
C THR A 175 -23.74 4.29 13.10
N GLY A 176 -24.11 5.06 12.07
CA GLY A 176 -23.19 5.94 11.34
C GLY A 176 -22.27 5.20 10.37
N MET A 177 -22.34 3.86 10.27
CA MET A 177 -21.45 3.09 9.41
C MET A 177 -22.09 1.79 8.88
N CYS A 178 -21.56 1.28 7.76
CA CYS A 178 -21.89 -0.04 7.23
C CYS A 178 -20.65 -0.76 6.68
N LYS A 179 -20.79 -2.04 6.37
CA LYS A 179 -19.70 -2.83 5.78
C LYS A 179 -19.52 -2.44 4.32
N GLY A 180 -18.35 -1.87 4.00
CA GLY A 180 -18.05 -1.40 2.66
C GLY A 180 -18.55 0.02 2.41
N ILE A 181 -18.56 0.86 3.45
CA ILE A 181 -19.00 2.26 3.40
C ILE A 181 -18.25 3.08 2.34
N GLU A 182 -17.02 2.69 1.99
CA GLU A 182 -16.21 3.35 0.95
C GLU A 182 -16.89 3.35 -0.43
N ASN A 183 -17.81 2.40 -0.69
CA ASN A 183 -18.58 2.36 -1.94
C ASN A 183 -19.59 3.52 -2.05
N TYR A 184 -19.85 4.23 -0.95
CA TYR A 184 -20.69 5.43 -0.89
C TYR A 184 -19.85 6.71 -0.72
N SER A 185 -18.53 6.63 -0.86
CA SER A 185 -17.61 7.75 -0.59
C SER A 185 -17.94 9.03 -1.35
N ARG A 186 -18.40 8.95 -2.61
CA ARG A 186 -18.87 10.12 -3.36
C ARG A 186 -20.01 10.85 -2.64
N HIS A 187 -21.03 10.11 -2.21
CA HIS A 187 -22.18 10.66 -1.49
C HIS A 187 -21.77 11.23 -0.14
N LEU A 188 -20.89 10.53 0.59
CA LEU A 188 -20.39 10.97 1.89
C LEU A 188 -19.54 12.25 1.82
N THR A 189 -18.78 12.41 0.73
CA THR A 189 -17.90 13.58 0.53
C THR A 189 -18.60 14.73 -0.19
N GLY A 190 -19.78 14.50 -0.76
CA GLY A 190 -20.53 15.50 -1.53
C GLY A 190 -19.89 15.85 -2.89
N LYS A 191 -18.97 15.01 -3.39
CA LYS A 191 -18.32 15.19 -4.70
C LYS A 191 -19.29 14.92 -5.85
N ALA A 192 -19.04 15.57 -6.99
CA ALA A 192 -19.79 15.32 -8.22
C ALA A 192 -19.43 13.94 -8.83
N GLU A 193 -20.30 13.42 -9.70
CA GLU A 193 -20.03 12.20 -10.46
C GLU A 193 -18.75 12.34 -11.30
N GLY A 194 -17.87 11.33 -11.25
CA GLY A 194 -16.59 11.31 -11.94
C GLY A 194 -15.50 12.20 -11.33
N GLU A 195 -15.82 13.05 -10.36
CA GLU A 195 -14.86 13.94 -9.71
C GLU A 195 -13.71 13.16 -9.06
N THR A 196 -12.51 13.72 -9.07
CA THR A 196 -11.32 13.13 -8.47
C THR A 196 -11.54 12.84 -6.99
N PRO A 197 -11.34 11.60 -6.51
CA PRO A 197 -11.46 11.27 -5.09
C PRO A 197 -10.33 11.92 -4.28
N PHE A 198 -10.55 12.12 -2.98
CA PHE A 198 -9.44 12.48 -2.09
C PHE A 198 -8.47 11.31 -1.99
N SER A 199 -7.18 11.62 -1.83
CA SER A 199 -6.08 10.67 -1.75
C SER A 199 -5.18 11.04 -0.58
N MET A 200 -4.16 10.22 -0.31
CA MET A 200 -3.15 10.57 0.70
C MET A 200 -2.44 11.90 0.40
N MET A 201 -2.30 12.28 -0.87
CA MET A 201 -1.66 13.55 -1.26
C MET A 201 -2.48 14.78 -0.82
N ASP A 202 -3.81 14.67 -0.84
CA ASP A 202 -4.69 15.73 -0.33
C ASP A 202 -4.51 15.94 1.18
N TYR A 203 -4.14 14.89 1.93
CA TYR A 203 -3.77 15.04 3.34
C TYR A 203 -2.43 15.77 3.48
N PHE A 204 -1.43 15.53 2.62
CA PHE A 204 -0.20 16.33 2.69
C PHE A 204 -0.47 17.82 2.40
N GLU A 205 -1.25 18.11 1.37
CA GLU A 205 -1.61 19.48 0.98
C GLU A 205 -2.43 20.19 2.07
N ALA A 206 -3.52 19.56 2.51
CA ALA A 206 -4.45 20.17 3.46
C ALA A 206 -3.83 20.40 4.84
N MET A 207 -2.88 19.55 5.28
CA MET A 207 -2.41 19.56 6.67
C MET A 207 -1.34 20.60 6.93
N HIS A 208 -0.42 20.79 5.99
CA HIS A 208 0.75 21.66 6.23
C HIS A 208 0.66 23.00 5.52
N GLY A 209 -0.22 23.17 4.52
CA GLY A 209 -0.23 24.41 3.72
C GLY A 209 1.12 24.72 3.08
N HIS A 210 1.96 23.70 2.94
CA HIS A 210 3.31 23.72 2.43
C HIS A 210 3.43 22.69 1.33
N ASP A 211 4.35 22.97 0.41
CA ASP A 211 4.67 22.02 -0.63
C ASP A 211 5.28 20.74 -0.03
N PHE A 212 4.96 19.59 -0.61
CA PHE A 212 5.53 18.29 -0.24
C PHE A 212 6.24 17.66 -1.44
N LEU A 213 7.19 16.77 -1.16
CA LEU A 213 7.91 16.03 -2.19
C LEU A 213 7.35 14.61 -2.32
N CYS A 214 6.91 14.23 -3.52
CA CYS A 214 6.59 12.85 -3.85
C CYS A 214 7.80 12.17 -4.50
N ILE A 215 8.40 11.20 -3.79
CA ILE A 215 9.48 10.36 -4.32
C ILE A 215 8.86 9.08 -4.87
N VAL A 216 9.08 8.80 -6.15
CA VAL A 216 8.64 7.56 -6.79
C VAL A 216 9.86 6.67 -7.00
N ASP A 217 10.03 5.71 -6.10
CA ASP A 217 11.08 4.70 -6.18
C ASP A 217 10.80 3.69 -7.30
N GLU A 218 11.86 3.21 -7.95
CA GLU A 218 11.81 2.38 -9.16
C GLU A 218 10.75 2.86 -10.18
N SER A 219 10.81 4.15 -10.51
CA SER A 219 9.75 4.88 -11.24
C SER A 219 9.26 4.19 -12.51
N HIS A 220 10.16 3.50 -13.22
CA HIS A 220 9.89 2.79 -14.47
C HIS A 220 8.89 1.64 -14.30
N VAL A 221 8.80 1.04 -13.11
CA VAL A 221 7.77 0.07 -12.71
C VAL A 221 6.63 0.76 -12.01
N SER A 222 6.93 1.57 -10.98
CA SER A 222 5.93 2.17 -10.10
C SER A 222 4.90 3.01 -10.85
N LEU A 223 5.32 3.89 -11.77
CA LEU A 223 4.39 4.73 -12.54
C LEU A 223 3.50 3.92 -13.50
N SER A 224 4.06 2.87 -14.10
CA SER A 224 3.31 1.93 -14.94
C SER A 224 2.23 1.22 -14.11
N GLN A 225 2.58 0.83 -12.88
CA GLN A 225 1.64 0.22 -11.94
C GLN A 225 0.54 1.21 -11.54
N PHE A 226 0.88 2.45 -11.15
CA PHE A 226 -0.08 3.51 -10.82
C PHE A 226 -1.09 3.72 -11.96
N ARG A 227 -0.60 3.81 -13.20
CA ARG A 227 -1.46 3.95 -14.40
C ARG A 227 -2.43 2.78 -14.58
N GLY A 228 -1.99 1.55 -14.29
CA GLY A 228 -2.81 0.34 -14.45
C GLY A 228 -3.91 0.17 -13.41
N MET A 229 -3.79 0.79 -12.23
CA MET A 229 -4.72 0.58 -11.11
C MET A 229 -6.15 1.01 -11.43
N TYR A 230 -6.32 2.18 -12.05
CA TYR A 230 -7.64 2.70 -12.40
C TYR A 230 -8.40 1.76 -13.34
N SER A 231 -7.76 1.35 -14.43
CA SER A 231 -8.38 0.47 -15.42
C SER A 231 -8.78 -0.89 -14.83
N GLY A 232 -7.92 -1.46 -13.97
CA GLY A 232 -8.21 -2.72 -13.28
C GLY A 232 -9.36 -2.61 -12.28
N ASP A 233 -9.36 -1.54 -11.47
CA ASP A 233 -10.42 -1.31 -10.48
C ASP A 233 -11.77 -1.02 -11.15
N ARG A 234 -11.77 -0.17 -12.19
CA ARG A 234 -12.95 0.17 -12.98
C ARG A 234 -13.56 -1.05 -13.64
N SER A 235 -12.77 -1.86 -14.35
CA SER A 235 -13.27 -3.08 -15.01
C SER A 235 -13.95 -4.04 -14.03
N ARG A 236 -13.34 -4.23 -12.83
CA ARG A 236 -13.93 -5.07 -11.78
C ARG A 236 -15.25 -4.49 -11.26
N LYS A 237 -15.30 -3.18 -11.00
CA LYS A 237 -16.48 -2.53 -10.42
C LYS A 237 -17.62 -2.38 -11.43
N GLU A 238 -17.32 -2.16 -12.71
CA GLU A 238 -18.32 -2.15 -13.77
C GLU A 238 -19.10 -3.47 -13.80
N VAL A 239 -18.44 -4.62 -13.60
CA VAL A 239 -19.12 -5.92 -13.50
C VAL A 239 -20.03 -6.00 -12.26
N LEU A 240 -19.59 -5.47 -11.12
CA LEU A 240 -20.40 -5.44 -9.90
C LEU A 240 -21.64 -4.54 -10.05
N VAL A 241 -21.46 -3.35 -10.65
CA VAL A 241 -22.53 -2.41 -10.96
C VAL A 241 -23.46 -2.97 -12.01
N GLU A 242 -22.94 -3.66 -13.02
CA GLU A 242 -23.75 -4.27 -14.06
C GLU A 242 -24.65 -5.33 -13.46
N HIS A 243 -24.12 -6.21 -12.62
CA HIS A 243 -24.89 -7.28 -11.97
C HIS A 243 -25.59 -6.88 -10.66
N GLY A 244 -25.82 -5.58 -10.41
CA GLY A 244 -26.64 -5.12 -9.28
C GLY A 244 -26.07 -5.45 -7.90
N PHE A 245 -24.75 -5.61 -7.76
CA PHE A 245 -24.09 -5.75 -6.46
C PHE A 245 -23.80 -4.41 -5.79
N ARG A 246 -23.62 -3.35 -6.59
CA ARG A 246 -23.29 -1.99 -6.13
C ARG A 246 -23.98 -0.93 -7.01
N LEU A 247 -24.16 0.26 -6.46
CA LEU A 247 -24.65 1.44 -7.20
C LEU A 247 -23.59 1.96 -8.19
N PRO A 248 -23.97 2.68 -9.26
CA PRO A 248 -23.04 3.33 -10.18
C PRO A 248 -21.99 4.19 -9.49
N SER A 249 -22.37 4.95 -8.46
CA SER A 249 -21.47 5.76 -7.61
C SER A 249 -20.30 4.99 -6.99
N ALA A 250 -20.39 3.66 -6.88
CA ALA A 250 -19.26 2.85 -6.42
C ALA A 250 -18.06 2.91 -7.37
N LEU A 251 -18.25 3.31 -8.65
CA LEU A 251 -17.18 3.57 -9.61
C LEU A 251 -16.38 4.83 -9.28
N ASP A 252 -16.97 5.78 -8.55
CA ASP A 252 -16.33 7.03 -8.14
C ASP A 252 -15.48 6.84 -6.87
N ASN A 253 -15.72 5.78 -6.10
CA ASN A 253 -14.70 5.25 -5.20
C ASN A 253 -13.64 4.57 -6.05
N ARG A 254 -12.53 5.21 -6.38
CA ARG A 254 -11.52 4.65 -7.30
C ARG A 254 -10.13 5.14 -6.93
N PRO A 255 -9.06 4.48 -7.42
CA PRO A 255 -7.76 5.10 -7.41
C PRO A 255 -7.71 6.30 -8.36
N LEU A 256 -6.74 7.21 -8.17
CA LEU A 256 -6.53 8.31 -9.11
C LEU A 256 -6.16 7.76 -10.49
N MET A 257 -6.69 8.42 -11.52
CA MET A 257 -6.19 8.29 -12.89
C MET A 257 -4.76 8.82 -12.97
N PHE A 258 -3.99 8.36 -13.97
CA PHE A 258 -2.60 8.77 -14.11
C PHE A 258 -2.44 10.30 -14.22
N ASP A 259 -3.30 10.94 -14.99
CA ASP A 259 -3.28 12.40 -15.17
C ASP A 259 -3.71 13.15 -13.90
N GLU A 260 -4.58 12.57 -13.07
CA GLU A 260 -4.90 13.14 -11.77
C GLU A 260 -3.70 13.04 -10.82
N TYR A 261 -3.03 11.88 -10.79
CA TYR A 261 -1.88 11.60 -9.93
C TYR A 261 -0.68 12.50 -10.25
N ILE A 262 -0.28 12.58 -11.52
CA ILE A 262 0.96 13.27 -11.92
C ILE A 262 0.89 14.79 -11.75
N ASN A 263 -0.33 15.34 -11.62
CA ASN A 263 -0.58 16.74 -11.38
C ASN A 263 -0.95 17.05 -9.93
N LYS A 264 -0.94 16.04 -9.04
CA LYS A 264 -1.41 16.17 -7.65
C LYS A 264 -0.35 16.71 -6.70
N ALA A 265 0.91 16.27 -6.85
CA ALA A 265 2.01 16.71 -6.00
C ALA A 265 2.72 17.92 -6.62
N PRO A 266 3.17 18.90 -5.82
CA PRO A 266 3.87 20.08 -6.33
C PRO A 266 5.26 19.73 -6.86
N TYR A 267 5.92 18.73 -6.25
CA TYR A 267 7.21 18.24 -6.68
C TYR A 267 7.23 16.71 -6.75
N PHE A 268 7.78 16.20 -7.85
CA PHE A 268 8.09 14.79 -8.04
C PHE A 268 9.59 14.57 -8.17
N LEU A 269 10.09 13.52 -7.54
CA LEU A 269 11.42 12.96 -7.77
C LEU A 269 11.26 11.51 -8.22
N PHE A 270 11.50 11.27 -9.51
CA PHE A 270 11.54 9.90 -10.06
C PHE A 270 12.92 9.30 -9.83
N VAL A 271 12.99 8.20 -9.10
CA VAL A 271 14.23 7.49 -8.80
C VAL A 271 14.22 6.16 -9.56
N SER A 272 15.19 5.97 -10.45
CA SER A 272 15.30 4.75 -11.24
C SER A 272 16.69 4.64 -11.84
N ALA A 273 17.26 3.44 -11.85
CA ALA A 273 18.47 3.14 -12.62
C ALA A 273 18.19 3.11 -14.14
N THR A 274 16.93 2.93 -14.52
CA THR A 274 16.48 2.74 -15.90
C THR A 274 15.16 3.49 -16.12
N PRO A 275 15.14 4.83 -16.04
CA PRO A 275 13.91 5.62 -16.23
C PRO A 275 13.36 5.40 -17.65
N ASN A 276 12.03 5.29 -17.81
CA ASN A 276 11.44 5.27 -19.14
C ASN A 276 11.33 6.69 -19.73
N GLU A 277 10.98 6.78 -21.02
CA GLU A 277 10.81 8.06 -21.72
C GLU A 277 9.78 8.97 -21.05
N LEU A 278 8.74 8.41 -20.44
CA LEU A 278 7.70 9.16 -19.76
C LEU A 278 8.29 10.01 -18.61
N GLU A 279 9.07 9.40 -17.73
CA GLU A 279 9.68 10.11 -16.59
C GLU A 279 10.67 11.17 -17.08
N ILE A 280 11.46 10.84 -18.10
CA ILE A 280 12.41 11.77 -18.70
C ILE A 280 11.67 12.99 -19.27
N ASN A 281 10.59 12.77 -20.00
CA ASN A 281 9.79 13.84 -20.61
C ASN A 281 9.03 14.70 -19.60
N LEU A 282 8.63 14.11 -18.46
CA LEU A 282 7.99 14.84 -17.36
C LEU A 282 8.99 15.63 -16.50
N SER A 283 10.28 15.29 -16.57
CA SER A 283 11.31 15.87 -15.71
C SER A 283 11.85 17.18 -16.29
N SER A 284 11.88 18.23 -15.47
CA SER A 284 12.55 19.50 -15.82
C SER A 284 14.07 19.40 -15.72
N THR A 285 14.59 18.48 -14.91
CA THR A 285 16.02 18.22 -14.71
C THR A 285 16.24 16.73 -14.54
N VAL A 286 17.26 16.19 -15.22
CA VAL A 286 17.71 14.81 -15.05
C VAL A 286 19.09 14.86 -14.39
N ALA A 287 19.21 14.23 -13.22
CA ALA A 287 20.47 14.10 -12.51
C ALA A 287 20.98 12.65 -12.61
N GLU A 288 22.21 12.46 -13.07
CA GLU A 288 22.83 11.15 -13.17
C GLU A 288 23.73 10.88 -11.96
N GLN A 289 23.51 9.75 -11.28
CA GLN A 289 24.35 9.28 -10.18
C GLN A 289 24.88 7.88 -10.51
N VAL A 290 25.98 7.82 -11.25
CA VAL A 290 26.64 6.57 -11.66
C VAL A 290 27.83 6.18 -10.77
N VAL A 291 28.47 7.16 -10.12
CA VAL A 291 29.65 6.92 -9.29
C VAL A 291 29.23 6.33 -7.95
N ARG A 292 29.68 5.09 -7.68
CA ARG A 292 29.45 4.42 -6.39
C ARG A 292 30.48 4.88 -5.37
N PRO A 293 30.08 5.28 -4.14
CA PRO A 293 31.02 5.63 -3.08
C PRO A 293 32.02 4.52 -2.73
N THR A 294 31.65 3.26 -2.97
CA THR A 294 32.49 2.07 -2.75
C THR A 294 33.57 1.87 -3.82
N GLY A 295 33.50 2.58 -4.95
CA GLY A 295 34.38 2.37 -6.10
C GLY A 295 34.06 1.12 -6.94
N LEU A 296 32.97 0.40 -6.64
CA LEU A 296 32.55 -0.77 -7.40
C LEU A 296 32.18 -0.40 -8.85
N LEU A 297 32.68 -1.20 -9.79
CA LEU A 297 32.48 -1.01 -11.22
C LEU A 297 31.27 -1.80 -11.73
N ASP A 298 30.74 -1.37 -12.87
CA ASP A 298 29.81 -2.21 -13.63
C ASP A 298 30.53 -3.46 -14.15
N PRO A 299 29.87 -4.63 -14.14
CA PRO A 299 30.50 -5.89 -14.52
C PRO A 299 30.78 -5.94 -16.03
N PRO A 300 31.87 -6.61 -16.46
CA PRO A 300 32.11 -6.86 -17.88
C PRO A 300 31.02 -7.76 -18.45
N ILE A 301 30.58 -7.45 -19.68
CA ILE A 301 29.55 -8.21 -20.40
C ILE A 301 30.19 -8.99 -21.55
N GLU A 302 29.92 -10.30 -21.61
CA GLU A 302 30.35 -11.18 -22.69
C GLU A 302 29.11 -11.80 -23.36
N VAL A 303 29.05 -11.77 -24.69
CA VAL A 303 27.98 -12.40 -25.48
C VAL A 303 28.51 -13.69 -26.07
N ILE A 304 27.86 -14.81 -25.73
CA ILE A 304 28.28 -16.16 -26.11
C ILE A 304 27.23 -16.78 -27.03
N SER A 305 27.67 -17.63 -27.98
CA SER A 305 26.76 -18.40 -28.85
C SER A 305 25.82 -19.27 -28.02
N SER A 306 24.56 -19.40 -28.47
CA SER A 306 23.58 -20.32 -27.87
C SER A 306 23.92 -21.80 -28.08
N THR A 307 24.88 -22.09 -28.97
CA THR A 307 25.35 -23.46 -29.24
C THR A 307 26.08 -24.01 -28.02
N TYR A 308 25.57 -25.10 -27.43
CA TYR A 308 26.06 -25.69 -26.17
C TYR A 308 26.04 -24.72 -24.98
N GLN A 309 25.07 -23.81 -24.93
CA GLN A 309 25.01 -22.79 -23.86
C GLN A 309 24.91 -23.37 -22.45
N VAL A 310 24.23 -24.51 -22.29
CA VAL A 310 24.03 -25.16 -20.97
C VAL A 310 25.34 -25.75 -20.46
N GLU A 311 26.07 -26.46 -21.32
CA GLU A 311 27.37 -27.06 -21.01
C GLU A 311 28.45 -26.00 -20.82
N ASN A 312 28.46 -24.98 -21.68
CA ASN A 312 29.39 -23.86 -21.57
C ASN A 312 29.18 -23.11 -20.24
N LEU A 313 27.92 -22.84 -19.86
CA LEU A 313 27.60 -22.19 -18.60
C LEU A 313 28.05 -23.04 -17.40
N HIS A 314 27.82 -24.36 -17.43
CA HIS A 314 28.30 -25.27 -16.39
C HIS A 314 29.80 -25.12 -16.13
N ASP A 315 30.63 -25.12 -17.18
CA ASP A 315 32.07 -25.00 -17.03
C ASP A 315 32.51 -23.59 -16.60
N ARG A 316 31.78 -22.53 -16.99
CA ARG A 316 32.03 -21.16 -16.52
C ARG A 316 31.63 -20.93 -15.05
N MET A 317 30.66 -21.67 -14.53
CA MET A 317 30.24 -21.56 -13.12
C MET A 317 31.25 -22.20 -12.16
N LYS A 318 31.93 -23.28 -12.54
CA LYS A 318 32.92 -23.98 -11.69
C LYS A 318 33.99 -23.06 -11.06
N PRO A 319 34.75 -22.24 -11.83
CA PRO A 319 35.78 -21.38 -11.25
C PRO A 319 35.21 -20.29 -10.34
N VAL A 320 33.94 -19.91 -10.51
CA VAL A 320 33.23 -18.98 -9.60
C VAL A 320 32.94 -19.67 -8.27
N ILE A 321 32.43 -20.89 -8.33
CA ILE A 321 32.12 -21.70 -7.15
C ILE A 321 33.39 -22.06 -6.36
N GLU A 322 34.50 -22.36 -7.05
CA GLU A 322 35.80 -22.64 -6.42
C GLU A 322 36.34 -21.46 -5.59
N LYS A 323 35.97 -20.22 -5.96
CA LYS A 323 36.29 -19.01 -5.18
C LYS A 323 35.35 -18.78 -3.99
N GLY A 324 34.32 -19.61 -3.84
CA GLY A 324 33.28 -19.43 -2.82
C GLY A 324 32.29 -18.32 -3.15
N GLU A 325 32.18 -17.91 -4.41
CA GLU A 325 31.23 -16.90 -4.90
C GLU A 325 29.92 -17.56 -5.37
N ARG A 326 28.92 -16.75 -5.77
CA ARG A 326 27.58 -17.21 -6.18
C ARG A 326 27.26 -16.85 -7.62
N VAL A 327 26.38 -17.65 -8.21
CA VAL A 327 25.91 -17.46 -9.59
C VAL A 327 24.40 -17.25 -9.61
N LEU A 328 23.96 -16.26 -10.38
CA LEU A 328 22.56 -16.10 -10.74
C LEU A 328 22.37 -16.48 -12.21
N VAL A 329 21.34 -17.27 -12.52
CA VAL A 329 20.97 -17.64 -13.89
C VAL A 329 19.55 -17.19 -14.14
N THR A 330 19.30 -16.46 -15.23
CA THR A 330 17.95 -16.07 -15.64
C THR A 330 17.51 -16.82 -16.90
N VAL A 331 16.33 -17.43 -16.82
CA VAL A 331 15.66 -18.14 -17.93
C VAL A 331 14.31 -17.51 -18.25
N LEU A 332 13.64 -17.97 -19.31
CA LEU A 332 12.37 -17.40 -19.76
C LEU A 332 11.13 -18.10 -19.16
N THR A 333 11.25 -19.36 -18.73
CA THR A 333 10.08 -20.15 -18.27
C THR A 333 10.37 -20.91 -16.97
N LYS A 334 9.31 -21.22 -16.22
CA LYS A 334 9.38 -22.02 -14.98
C LYS A 334 9.94 -23.40 -15.25
N LYS A 335 9.42 -24.04 -16.31
CA LYS A 335 9.87 -25.35 -16.76
C LYS A 335 11.37 -25.36 -17.04
N MET A 336 11.90 -24.35 -17.74
CA MET A 336 13.35 -24.25 -17.96
C MET A 336 14.13 -24.07 -16.66
N ALA A 337 13.60 -23.32 -15.68
CA ALA A 337 14.27 -23.13 -14.40
C ALA A 337 14.39 -24.45 -13.63
N GLU A 338 13.31 -25.24 -13.62
CA GLU A 338 13.24 -26.58 -13.01
C GLU A 338 14.13 -27.59 -13.72
N GLU A 339 14.06 -27.66 -15.05
CA GLU A 339 14.85 -28.58 -15.88
C GLU A 339 16.34 -28.27 -15.77
N LEU A 340 16.73 -27.00 -15.83
CA LEU A 340 18.13 -26.57 -15.70
C LEU A 340 18.67 -26.84 -14.30
N THR A 341 17.85 -26.62 -13.27
CA THR A 341 18.22 -26.94 -11.88
C THR A 341 18.43 -28.44 -11.70
N THR A 342 17.53 -29.27 -12.25
CA THR A 342 17.67 -30.73 -12.20
C THR A 342 18.96 -31.17 -12.90
N TYR A 343 19.16 -30.69 -14.13
CA TYR A 343 20.33 -31.02 -14.93
C TYR A 343 21.66 -30.67 -14.23
N TYR A 344 21.79 -29.47 -13.66
CA TYR A 344 23.02 -29.09 -12.96
C TYR A 344 23.21 -29.80 -11.62
N ASN A 345 22.13 -30.14 -10.90
CA ASN A 345 22.22 -30.99 -9.70
C ASN A 345 22.71 -32.41 -10.05
N ASP A 346 22.23 -33.01 -11.15
CA ASP A 346 22.68 -34.32 -11.63
C ASP A 346 24.17 -34.34 -12.00
N LEU A 347 24.71 -33.20 -12.42
CA LEU A 347 26.14 -33.00 -12.68
C LEU A 347 26.95 -32.64 -11.42
N GLY A 348 26.32 -32.58 -10.24
CA GLY A 348 26.98 -32.40 -8.95
C GLY A 348 27.13 -30.95 -8.50
N LEU A 349 26.51 -29.98 -9.18
CA LEU A 349 26.48 -28.59 -8.71
C LEU A 349 25.34 -28.38 -7.71
N ARG A 350 25.50 -27.48 -6.74
CA ARG A 350 24.44 -27.18 -5.75
C ARG A 350 23.55 -26.06 -6.27
N VAL A 351 22.40 -26.42 -6.83
CA VAL A 351 21.52 -25.48 -7.54
C VAL A 351 20.10 -25.49 -6.96
N ARG A 352 19.49 -24.31 -6.84
CA ARG A 352 18.05 -24.15 -6.58
C ARG A 352 17.42 -23.21 -7.60
N TYR A 353 16.11 -23.29 -7.76
CA TYR A 353 15.34 -22.33 -8.57
C TYR A 353 14.43 -21.45 -7.73
N MET A 354 13.99 -20.33 -8.31
CA MET A 354 13.00 -19.42 -7.74
C MET A 354 12.05 -18.88 -8.82
N HIS A 355 10.75 -19.11 -8.65
CA HIS A 355 9.69 -18.63 -9.55
C HIS A 355 8.49 -18.08 -8.78
N SER A 356 7.51 -17.49 -9.49
CA SER A 356 6.37 -16.74 -8.93
C SER A 356 5.49 -17.49 -7.93
N ASP A 357 5.51 -18.82 -7.93
CA ASP A 357 4.60 -19.60 -7.06
C ASP A 357 5.16 -19.80 -5.65
N LEU A 358 6.41 -19.39 -5.40
CA LEU A 358 6.96 -19.36 -4.05
C LEU A 358 6.35 -18.19 -3.28
N ASP A 359 5.96 -18.45 -2.04
CA ASP A 359 5.50 -17.38 -1.17
C ASP A 359 6.65 -16.46 -0.73
N ALA A 360 6.33 -15.34 -0.07
CA ALA A 360 7.31 -14.36 0.35
C ALA A 360 8.33 -14.92 1.38
N ILE A 361 7.90 -15.86 2.24
CA ILE A 361 8.74 -16.47 3.28
C ILE A 361 9.70 -17.45 2.62
N GLU A 362 9.20 -18.33 1.77
CA GLU A 362 9.98 -19.28 0.98
C GLU A 362 11.02 -18.55 0.11
N ARG A 363 10.62 -17.46 -0.55
CA ARG A 363 11.52 -16.61 -1.33
C ARG A 363 12.69 -16.11 -0.47
N ASN A 364 12.39 -15.55 0.70
CA ASN A 364 13.41 -15.05 1.62
C ASN A 364 14.32 -16.16 2.14
N GLN A 365 13.78 -17.35 2.40
CA GLN A 365 14.57 -18.52 2.79
C GLN A 365 15.55 -18.94 1.68
N VAL A 366 15.09 -19.04 0.43
CA VAL A 366 15.95 -19.39 -0.72
C VAL A 366 17.10 -18.39 -0.88
N ILE A 367 16.81 -17.09 -0.81
CA ILE A 367 17.83 -16.04 -0.88
C ILE A 367 18.81 -16.13 0.29
N ARG A 368 18.32 -16.36 1.51
CA ARG A 368 19.18 -16.54 2.69
C ARG A 368 20.09 -17.75 2.55
N SER A 369 19.56 -18.89 2.10
CA SER A 369 20.32 -20.13 1.87
C SER A 369 21.42 -19.94 0.81
N LEU A 370 21.17 -19.15 -0.23
CA LEU A 370 22.19 -18.79 -1.22
C LEU A 370 23.34 -18.03 -0.55
N ARG A 371 23.03 -17.00 0.24
CA ARG A 371 24.03 -16.18 0.96
C ARG A 371 24.85 -17.00 1.95
N LEU A 372 24.19 -17.89 2.70
CA LEU A 372 24.85 -18.81 3.64
C LEU A 372 25.72 -19.88 2.94
N GLY A 373 25.63 -20.02 1.62
CA GLY A 373 26.40 -21.01 0.86
C GLY A 373 25.89 -22.44 1.03
N GLU A 374 24.62 -22.61 1.39
CA GLU A 374 23.96 -23.92 1.37
C GLU A 374 23.90 -24.47 -0.07
N PHE A 375 23.79 -23.56 -1.04
CA PHE A 375 23.91 -23.82 -2.47
C PHE A 375 24.59 -22.62 -3.16
N ASP A 376 25.08 -22.83 -4.38
CA ASP A 376 25.95 -21.86 -5.06
C ASP A 376 25.28 -21.12 -6.21
N ILE A 377 24.26 -21.75 -6.82
CA ILE A 377 23.61 -21.27 -8.04
C ILE A 377 22.11 -21.11 -7.83
N LEU A 378 21.59 -19.93 -8.17
CA LEU A 378 20.15 -19.65 -8.18
C LEU A 378 19.63 -19.42 -9.60
N VAL A 379 18.70 -20.27 -10.05
CA VAL A 379 18.03 -20.14 -11.35
C VAL A 379 16.68 -19.44 -11.17
N GLY A 380 16.43 -18.34 -11.87
CA GLY A 380 15.18 -17.60 -11.77
C GLY A 380 14.67 -17.09 -13.12
N ILE A 381 13.49 -16.46 -13.09
CA ILE A 381 12.87 -15.86 -14.29
C ILE A 381 12.90 -14.32 -14.17
N ASN A 382 11.96 -13.78 -13.39
CA ASN A 382 11.76 -12.35 -13.19
C ASN A 382 12.17 -11.89 -11.78
N LEU A 383 12.17 -12.81 -10.81
CA LEU A 383 12.33 -12.50 -9.39
C LEU A 383 13.75 -12.10 -8.97
N LEU A 384 14.70 -12.07 -9.91
CA LEU A 384 16.09 -11.68 -9.68
C LEU A 384 16.33 -10.18 -9.94
N ARG A 385 15.28 -9.40 -10.23
CA ARG A 385 15.41 -8.05 -10.80
C ARG A 385 15.41 -6.89 -9.85
N GLU A 386 14.74 -6.99 -8.70
CA GLU A 386 14.44 -5.82 -7.87
C GLU A 386 14.82 -6.09 -6.42
N GLY A 387 15.46 -5.11 -5.77
CA GLY A 387 15.75 -5.13 -4.32
C GLY A 387 16.70 -6.22 -3.80
N LEU A 388 17.27 -7.09 -4.64
CA LEU A 388 18.18 -8.14 -4.20
C LEU A 388 19.63 -7.65 -4.05
N ASP A 389 20.04 -7.41 -2.82
CA ASP A 389 21.43 -7.11 -2.48
C ASP A 389 22.21 -8.39 -2.17
N LEU A 390 23.06 -8.83 -3.10
CA LEU A 390 23.84 -10.07 -3.02
C LEU A 390 25.31 -9.79 -3.37
N PRO A 391 26.13 -9.28 -2.43
CA PRO A 391 27.56 -9.05 -2.67
C PRO A 391 28.34 -10.34 -2.97
N GLU A 392 27.79 -11.51 -2.59
CA GLU A 392 28.39 -12.81 -2.84
C GLU A 392 28.28 -13.25 -4.32
N VAL A 393 27.44 -12.58 -5.13
CA VAL A 393 27.22 -12.90 -6.55
C VAL A 393 28.27 -12.21 -7.43
N SER A 394 29.09 -12.99 -8.13
CA SER A 394 30.10 -12.50 -9.07
C SER A 394 29.83 -12.86 -10.54
N LEU A 395 28.86 -13.76 -10.79
CA LEU A 395 28.43 -14.12 -12.14
C LEU A 395 26.92 -14.07 -12.28
N VAL A 396 26.45 -13.36 -13.30
CA VAL A 396 25.06 -13.37 -13.75
C VAL A 396 25.01 -13.90 -15.19
N ALA A 397 24.30 -15.00 -15.38
CA ALA A 397 24.06 -15.59 -16.70
C ALA A 397 22.63 -15.31 -17.17
N ILE A 398 22.49 -14.81 -18.40
CA ILE A 398 21.19 -14.52 -19.03
C ILE A 398 21.04 -15.45 -20.23
N LEU A 399 20.30 -16.55 -20.06
CA LEU A 399 20.03 -17.50 -21.14
C LEU A 399 18.98 -16.93 -22.09
N ASP A 400 19.07 -17.28 -23.38
CA ASP A 400 18.15 -16.78 -24.41
C ASP A 400 18.04 -15.24 -24.41
N ALA A 401 19.20 -14.56 -24.33
CA ALA A 401 19.28 -13.10 -24.22
C ALA A 401 18.78 -12.36 -25.46
N ASP A 402 18.77 -13.02 -26.62
CA ASP A 402 18.31 -12.51 -27.91
C ASP A 402 16.80 -12.61 -28.13
N LYS A 403 16.08 -13.34 -27.25
CA LYS A 403 14.63 -13.47 -27.35
C LYS A 403 13.94 -12.19 -26.91
N GLU A 404 13.34 -11.49 -27.87
CA GLU A 404 12.55 -10.29 -27.60
C GLU A 404 11.38 -10.60 -26.65
N GLY A 405 11.14 -9.66 -25.73
CA GLY A 405 10.03 -9.74 -24.79
C GLY A 405 10.30 -8.91 -23.54
N PHE A 406 9.29 -8.79 -22.68
CA PHE A 406 9.40 -8.06 -21.41
C PHE A 406 10.63 -8.48 -20.61
N LEU A 407 10.93 -9.80 -20.57
CA LEU A 407 12.04 -10.31 -19.77
C LEU A 407 13.44 -9.98 -20.32
N ARG A 408 13.54 -9.50 -21.56
CA ARG A 408 14.80 -9.18 -22.26
C ARG A 408 14.79 -7.77 -22.86
N SER A 409 13.93 -6.90 -22.33
CA SER A 409 13.97 -5.47 -22.68
C SER A 409 15.30 -4.84 -22.22
N LYS A 410 15.66 -3.71 -22.83
CA LYS A 410 16.84 -2.90 -22.43
C LYS A 410 16.89 -2.70 -20.91
N THR A 411 15.78 -2.25 -20.33
CA THR A 411 15.59 -2.03 -18.90
C THR A 411 15.86 -3.32 -18.10
N SER A 412 15.25 -4.44 -18.49
CA SER A 412 15.41 -5.72 -17.81
C SER A 412 16.83 -6.24 -17.83
N LEU A 413 17.53 -6.09 -18.96
CA LEU A 413 18.91 -6.53 -19.11
C LEU A 413 19.85 -5.71 -18.23
N ILE A 414 19.68 -4.38 -18.18
CA ILE A 414 20.47 -3.49 -17.32
C ILE A 414 20.25 -3.82 -15.83
N GLN A 415 19.01 -4.01 -15.40
CA GLN A 415 18.72 -4.39 -14.01
C GLN A 415 19.31 -5.75 -13.63
N THR A 416 19.23 -6.71 -14.55
CA THR A 416 19.75 -8.06 -14.33
C THR A 416 21.28 -8.05 -14.25
N SER A 417 21.96 -7.32 -15.15
CA SER A 417 23.43 -7.20 -15.11
C SER A 417 23.92 -6.49 -13.85
N GLY A 418 23.18 -5.50 -13.35
CA GLY A 418 23.48 -4.80 -12.10
C GLY A 418 23.60 -5.70 -10.86
N ARG A 419 23.09 -6.94 -10.92
CA ARG A 419 23.25 -7.92 -9.83
C ARG A 419 24.68 -8.43 -9.66
N ALA A 420 25.53 -8.31 -10.68
CA ALA A 420 26.97 -8.57 -10.59
C ALA A 420 27.81 -7.32 -10.26
N ALA A 421 27.20 -6.14 -10.11
CA ALA A 421 27.92 -4.89 -9.81
C ALA A 421 28.22 -4.68 -8.31
N ARG A 422 27.96 -5.70 -7.47
CA ARG A 422 28.09 -5.64 -6.00
C ARG A 422 29.28 -6.44 -5.44
N ASN A 423 30.03 -7.11 -6.30
CA ASN A 423 31.18 -7.93 -5.96
C ASN A 423 32.47 -7.24 -6.42
N SER A 424 33.53 -7.31 -5.61
CA SER A 424 34.81 -6.58 -5.79
C SER A 424 35.96 -7.48 -6.20
#